data_AF-A0A7Y1BM45-F1
#
_entry.id   AF-A0A7Y1BM45-F1
#
_cell.length_a   1.000
_cell.length_b   1.000
_cell.length_c   1.000
_cell.angle_alpha   90.00
_cell.angle_beta   90.00
_cell.angle_gamma   90.00
#
_symmetry.space_group_name_H-M   'P 1'
#
loop_
_entity.id
_entity.type
_entity.pdbx_description
1 polymer ?
#
loop_
_entity_poly.entity_id
_entity_poly.type
_entity_poly.pdbx_seq_one_letter_code
_entity_poly.pdbx_strand_id
1 'polypeptide(L)'
;MFYDWIKAYQDYPFHLPKVGDVICRRFDVETEELLSTSVPAFFAEGSYCTTFRIHVCGRRITVDGNASRLNRLDNVFGIETLDGCMKVINAVLVELGLPEMTKCKKLQQLQDGSYLADGAVFQRLDLTSNFYVGKGNERAFLRGISSQRFRNSIAYLYPDGNTCVWTPKGGEKAGSLVYPGNYNKAAELDAHLLPKVKRTFGEDSDEFRYVRELRDWCASVGMVRSELKCRSEYLKREGLRFWGLFDEQKLREIHRGFLMVGEKCEITNFDVLTVADELLAKGIVDHRKAAMTTAGYVALWQCGQRFDLEARAVQKHRARLREIGIDIKLPFDATRHGVVFIRNVREIERVFAMPTPAFYRPAVVPRHLQLVAA
;
A
#
# COMPACT_ATOMS: atom_id res chain seq x y z
N MET A 1 2.75 13.26 -2.92
CA MET A 1 2.95 12.43 -1.70
C MET A 1 1.96 12.94 -0.68
N PHE A 2 1.25 12.06 0.03
CA PHE A 2 0.32 12.41 1.09
C PHE A 2 0.56 11.54 2.33
N TYR A 3 -0.07 11.91 3.45
CA TYR A 3 0.03 11.18 4.71
C TYR A 3 -1.21 10.31 4.92
N ASP A 4 -0.99 9.00 5.06
CA ASP A 4 -2.08 8.04 5.26
C ASP A 4 -2.31 7.69 6.72
N TRP A 5 -1.30 7.82 7.58
CA TRP A 5 -1.47 7.54 9.00
C TRP A 5 -0.55 8.40 9.83
N ILE A 6 -1.09 8.93 10.92
CA ILE A 6 -0.33 9.70 11.90
C ILE A 6 -0.60 9.12 13.27
N LYS A 7 0.49 8.88 14.00
CA LYS A 7 0.44 8.71 15.44
C LYS A 7 1.25 9.80 16.09
N ALA A 8 0.65 10.57 16.98
CA ALA A 8 1.30 11.68 17.68
C ALA A 8 0.87 11.73 19.14
N TYR A 9 1.70 12.30 19.99
CA TYR A 9 1.31 12.67 21.35
C TYR A 9 1.79 14.07 21.71
N GLN A 10 1.15 14.67 22.70
CA GLN A 10 1.58 15.91 23.33
C GLN A 10 1.33 15.85 24.83
N ASP A 11 2.31 16.30 25.61
CA ASP A 11 2.17 16.54 27.04
C ASP A 11 1.82 18.01 27.30
N TYR A 12 0.89 18.23 28.21
CA TYR A 12 0.41 19.56 28.58
C TYR A 12 0.89 19.92 30.00
N PRO A 13 1.08 21.22 30.32
CA PRO A 13 1.48 21.65 31.66
C PRO A 13 0.34 21.55 32.69
N PHE A 14 -0.87 21.24 32.24
CA PHE A 14 -2.09 21.16 33.05
C PHE A 14 -2.75 19.77 32.94
N HIS A 15 -3.62 19.45 33.89
CA HIS A 15 -4.45 18.24 33.84
C HIS A 15 -5.51 18.37 32.76
N LEU A 16 -5.62 17.34 31.93
CA LEU A 16 -6.56 17.34 30.80
C LEU A 16 -7.99 17.05 31.26
N PRO A 17 -9.00 17.58 30.55
CA PRO A 17 -10.38 17.17 30.73
C PRO A 17 -10.51 15.65 30.59
N LYS A 18 -11.33 15.05 31.44
CA LYS A 18 -11.67 13.62 31.32
C LYS A 18 -12.77 13.50 30.28
N VAL A 19 -12.43 12.96 29.13
CA VAL A 19 -13.35 12.79 28.00
C VAL A 19 -13.66 11.30 27.87
N GLY A 20 -14.84 10.90 28.32
CA GLY A 20 -15.34 9.52 28.30
C GLY A 20 -16.08 9.13 29.57
N ASP A 21 -16.94 8.12 29.47
CA ASP A 21 -17.81 7.67 30.58
C ASP A 21 -17.11 6.75 31.59
N VAL A 22 -15.89 6.31 31.27
CA VAL A 22 -15.12 5.34 32.07
C VAL A 22 -13.80 5.94 32.51
N ILE A 23 -13.48 5.84 33.80
CA ILE A 23 -12.19 6.27 34.35
C ILE A 23 -11.47 5.05 34.92
N CYS A 24 -10.24 4.82 34.50
CA CYS A 24 -9.34 3.83 35.07
C CYS A 24 -8.37 4.49 36.05
N ARG A 25 -8.46 4.10 37.32
CA ARG A 25 -7.49 4.46 38.37
C ARG A 25 -6.62 3.25 38.69
N ARG A 26 -5.30 3.44 38.72
CA ARG A 26 -4.36 2.43 39.24
C ARG A 26 -3.87 2.87 40.60
N PHE A 27 -3.95 1.94 41.54
CA PHE A 27 -3.44 2.11 42.90
C PHE A 27 -2.25 1.19 43.09
N ASP A 28 -1.30 1.63 43.90
CA ASP A 28 -0.30 0.74 44.48
C ASP A 28 -1.00 -0.21 45.45
N VAL A 29 -0.70 -1.51 45.37
CA VAL A 29 -1.39 -2.52 46.15
C VAL A 29 -0.96 -2.49 47.63
N GLU A 30 0.27 -2.07 47.91
CA GLU A 30 0.83 -2.05 49.26
C GLU A 30 0.57 -0.71 49.96
N THR A 31 0.69 0.40 49.25
CA THR A 31 0.58 1.75 49.85
C THR A 31 -0.80 2.38 49.69
N GLU A 32 -1.69 1.77 48.90
CA GLU A 32 -2.99 2.33 48.47
C GLU A 32 -2.88 3.70 47.76
N GLU A 33 -1.67 4.12 47.36
CA GLU A 33 -1.44 5.39 46.70
C GLU A 33 -1.98 5.37 45.26
N LEU A 34 -2.65 6.46 44.86
CA LEU A 34 -3.12 6.61 43.48
C LEU A 34 -1.95 6.88 42.53
N LEU A 35 -1.50 5.84 41.83
CA LEU A 35 -0.39 5.91 40.86
C LEU A 35 -0.76 6.66 39.58
N SER A 36 -1.98 6.44 39.05
CA SER A 36 -2.41 7.12 37.82
C SER A 36 -3.92 7.13 37.65
N THR A 37 -4.41 8.16 36.95
CA THR A 37 -5.78 8.24 36.43
C THR A 37 -5.72 8.39 34.92
N SER A 38 -6.43 7.52 34.20
CA SER A 38 -6.51 7.52 32.74
C SER A 38 -7.94 7.27 32.30
N VAL A 39 -8.26 7.70 31.09
CA VAL A 39 -9.48 7.29 30.40
C VAL A 39 -9.09 6.26 29.35
N PRO A 40 -9.79 5.12 29.23
CA PRO A 40 -9.53 4.16 28.15
C PRO A 40 -9.49 4.88 26.80
N ALA A 41 -8.64 4.39 25.90
CA ALA A 41 -8.63 4.94 24.55
C ALA A 41 -10.02 4.80 23.93
N PHE A 42 -10.56 5.91 23.44
CA PHE A 42 -11.85 5.94 22.77
C PHE A 42 -11.65 6.23 21.28
N PHE A 43 -12.68 5.95 20.50
CA PHE A 43 -12.68 6.20 19.08
C PHE A 43 -13.54 7.44 18.79
N ALA A 44 -12.95 8.46 18.18
CA ALA A 44 -13.71 9.52 17.55
C ALA A 44 -14.16 9.01 16.18
N GLU A 45 -15.44 8.71 16.04
CA GLU A 45 -16.06 8.21 14.82
C GLU A 45 -16.47 9.37 13.90
N GLY A 46 -15.94 9.37 12.68
CA GLY A 46 -16.49 10.17 11.59
C GLY A 46 -17.69 9.50 10.92
N SER A 47 -18.38 10.22 10.04
CA SER A 47 -19.66 9.83 9.41
C SER A 47 -19.66 8.50 8.65
N TYR A 48 -18.49 7.91 8.34
CA TYR A 48 -18.34 6.68 7.55
C TYR A 48 -17.46 5.62 8.25
N CYS A 49 -17.52 5.55 9.58
CA CYS A 49 -16.78 4.59 10.41
C CYS A 49 -15.25 4.73 10.32
N THR A 50 -14.75 5.95 10.07
CA THR A 50 -13.33 6.27 10.26
C THR A 50 -13.13 6.64 11.71
N THR A 51 -12.26 5.90 12.39
CA THR A 51 -12.01 6.09 13.81
C THR A 51 -10.61 6.66 14.04
N PHE A 52 -10.51 7.82 14.65
CA PHE A 52 -9.29 8.20 15.36
C PHE A 52 -9.29 7.53 16.71
N ARG A 53 -8.22 6.82 17.05
CA ARG A 53 -8.02 6.37 18.42
C ARG A 53 -7.38 7.51 19.21
N ILE A 54 -8.09 8.00 20.21
CA ILE A 54 -7.63 9.06 21.10
C ILE A 54 -7.46 8.47 22.51
N HIS A 55 -6.33 8.77 23.14
CA HIS A 55 -6.05 8.31 24.49
C HIS A 55 -5.58 9.49 25.35
N VAL A 56 -6.32 9.73 26.43
CA VAL A 56 -6.04 10.80 27.41
C VAL A 56 -5.56 10.15 28.70
N CYS A 57 -4.29 10.40 29.04
CA CYS A 57 -3.67 9.84 30.24
C CYS A 57 -2.99 10.97 31.03
N GLY A 58 -3.59 11.37 32.15
CA GLY A 58 -3.11 12.48 32.98
C GLY A 58 -3.02 13.79 32.21
N ARG A 59 -1.80 14.15 31.79
CA ARG A 59 -1.50 15.37 31.02
C ARG A 59 -1.14 15.10 29.56
N ARG A 60 -1.26 13.85 29.09
CA ARG A 60 -0.91 13.46 27.73
C ARG A 60 -2.14 13.17 26.90
N ILE A 61 -2.18 13.71 25.68
CA ILE A 61 -3.05 13.26 24.60
C ILE A 61 -2.21 12.43 23.63
N THR A 62 -2.69 11.26 23.23
CA THR A 62 -2.17 10.50 22.08
C THR A 62 -3.27 10.32 21.05
N VAL A 63 -2.97 10.65 19.80
CA VAL A 63 -3.85 10.45 18.64
C VAL A 63 -3.20 9.44 17.71
N ASP A 64 -3.98 8.48 17.20
CA ASP A 64 -3.54 7.40 16.33
C ASP A 64 -4.63 7.16 15.26
N GLY A 65 -4.40 7.59 14.02
CA GLY A 65 -5.40 7.46 12.95
C GLY A 65 -5.04 8.11 11.61
N ASN A 66 -6.00 8.04 10.68
CA ASN A 66 -5.87 8.55 9.31
C ASN A 66 -6.69 9.84 9.13
N ALA A 67 -6.00 10.99 9.15
CA ALA A 67 -6.61 12.30 8.90
C ALA A 67 -7.19 12.43 7.48
N SER A 68 -6.56 11.81 6.50
CA SER A 68 -7.03 11.80 5.12
C SER A 68 -8.36 11.05 4.94
N ARG A 69 -8.79 10.24 5.90
CA ARG A 69 -10.01 9.42 5.81
C ARG A 69 -11.16 9.91 6.70
N LEU A 70 -10.94 10.92 7.54
CA LEU A 70 -11.98 11.41 8.44
C LEU A 70 -13.20 11.90 7.63
N ASN A 71 -14.40 11.48 8.02
CA ASN A 71 -15.66 11.80 7.33
C ASN A 71 -15.68 11.44 5.84
N ARG A 72 -14.93 10.40 5.45
CA ARG A 72 -14.84 9.92 4.06
C ARG A 72 -14.89 8.39 4.00
N LEU A 73 -15.38 7.88 2.87
CA LEU A 73 -15.37 6.44 2.59
C LEU A 73 -13.96 5.91 2.29
N ASP A 74 -13.14 6.71 1.61
CA ASP A 74 -11.82 6.32 1.11
C ASP A 74 -10.71 7.34 1.42
N ASN A 75 -9.48 6.90 1.16
CA ASN A 75 -8.23 7.64 1.23
C ASN A 75 -7.39 7.41 -0.05
N VAL A 76 -8.04 7.31 -1.22
CA VAL A 76 -7.32 7.13 -2.49
C VAL A 76 -6.38 8.31 -2.73
N PHE A 77 -6.82 9.52 -2.42
CA PHE A 77 -6.00 10.71 -2.31
C PHE A 77 -6.16 11.31 -0.91
N GLY A 78 -5.06 11.79 -0.36
CA GLY A 78 -4.99 12.30 1.00
C GLY A 78 -4.39 13.69 1.10
N ILE A 79 -4.19 14.13 2.33
CA ILE A 79 -3.65 15.44 2.67
C ILE A 79 -2.12 15.40 2.51
N GLU A 80 -1.58 16.37 1.77
CA GLU A 80 -0.16 16.39 1.36
C GLU A 80 0.79 17.05 2.38
N THR A 81 0.25 17.68 3.43
CA THR A 81 1.02 18.40 4.44
C THR A 81 0.73 17.89 5.84
N LEU A 82 1.76 17.88 6.70
CA LEU A 82 1.57 17.58 8.12
C LEU A 82 0.65 18.61 8.77
N ASP A 83 0.82 19.89 8.45
CA ASP A 83 -0.05 20.96 8.94
C ASP A 83 -1.52 20.73 8.57
N GLY A 84 -1.81 20.27 7.35
CA GLY A 84 -3.18 19.93 6.96
C GLY A 84 -3.74 18.76 7.77
N CYS A 85 -2.92 17.74 8.05
CA CYS A 85 -3.35 16.60 8.85
C CYS A 85 -3.57 16.98 10.32
N MET A 86 -2.67 17.78 10.88
CA MET A 86 -2.77 18.26 12.26
C MET A 86 -3.97 19.20 12.44
N LYS A 87 -4.34 19.99 11.42
CA LYS A 87 -5.61 20.76 11.44
C LYS A 87 -6.84 19.86 11.57
N VAL A 88 -6.88 18.75 10.83
CA VAL A 88 -7.98 17.78 10.94
C VAL A 88 -8.00 17.12 12.32
N ILE A 89 -6.83 16.71 12.83
CA ILE A 89 -6.70 16.13 14.18
C ILE A 89 -7.17 17.13 15.24
N ASN A 90 -6.72 18.38 15.15
CA ASN A 90 -7.10 19.42 16.10
C ASN A 90 -8.58 19.76 16.06
N ALA A 91 -9.22 19.78 14.88
CA ALA A 91 -10.66 19.97 14.78
C ALA A 91 -11.42 18.90 15.58
N VAL A 92 -11.01 17.63 15.48
CA VAL A 92 -11.58 16.53 16.27
C VAL A 92 -11.32 16.73 17.77
N LEU A 93 -10.11 17.16 18.16
CA LEU A 93 -9.81 17.41 19.58
C LEU A 93 -10.70 18.53 20.16
N VAL A 94 -10.88 19.62 19.41
CA VAL A 94 -11.72 20.76 19.82
C VAL A 94 -13.19 20.34 19.96
N GLU A 95 -13.72 19.56 19.00
CA GLU A 95 -15.09 19.01 19.09
C GLU A 95 -15.31 18.16 20.35
N LEU A 96 -14.25 17.50 20.83
CA LEU A 96 -14.26 16.68 22.04
C LEU A 96 -13.97 17.48 23.32
N GLY A 97 -13.81 18.80 23.23
CA GLY A 97 -13.44 19.66 24.37
C GLY A 97 -12.00 19.46 24.87
N LEU A 98 -11.12 18.89 24.04
CA LEU A 98 -9.70 18.69 24.32
C LEU A 98 -8.86 19.84 23.73
N PRO A 99 -7.72 20.18 24.38
CA PRO A 99 -6.80 21.16 23.80
C PRO A 99 -6.19 20.64 22.49
N GLU A 100 -5.94 21.59 21.60
CA GLU A 100 -5.24 21.36 20.35
C GLU A 100 -3.78 20.96 20.57
N MET A 101 -3.27 20.13 19.66
CA MET A 101 -1.84 19.89 19.55
C MET A 101 -1.16 21.07 18.84
N THR A 102 0.04 21.43 19.28
CA THR A 102 0.80 22.60 18.79
C THR A 102 2.15 22.20 18.22
N LYS A 103 2.70 23.03 17.33
CA LYS A 103 4.09 22.88 16.88
C LYS A 103 5.03 23.01 18.08
N CYS A 104 6.05 22.17 18.13
CA CYS A 104 7.16 22.30 19.07
C CYS A 104 7.92 23.60 18.79
N LYS A 105 8.29 24.31 19.84
CA LYS A 105 9.12 25.53 19.80
C LYS A 105 10.42 25.34 20.57
N LYS A 106 10.40 24.52 21.62
CA LYS A 106 11.55 24.27 22.49
C LYS A 106 11.73 22.77 22.74
N LEU A 107 12.99 22.36 22.77
CA LEU A 107 13.39 21.02 23.20
C LEU A 107 14.28 21.16 24.42
N GLN A 108 13.90 20.50 25.51
CA GLN A 108 14.74 20.36 26.68
C GLN A 108 15.35 18.97 26.68
N GLN A 109 16.67 18.89 26.62
CA GLN A 109 17.36 17.63 26.81
C GLN A 109 17.34 17.24 28.30
N LEU A 110 16.93 16.01 28.59
CA LEU A 110 16.93 15.44 29.93
C LEU A 110 18.28 14.75 30.20
N GLN A 111 18.56 14.47 31.47
CA GLN A 111 19.83 13.86 31.90
C GLN A 111 20.07 12.47 31.28
N ASP A 112 19.01 11.74 30.95
CA ASP A 112 19.05 10.44 30.28
C ASP A 112 19.27 10.55 28.75
N GLY A 113 19.50 11.76 28.23
CA GLY A 113 19.66 12.04 26.81
C GLY A 113 18.35 12.04 26.01
N SER A 114 17.20 11.83 26.65
CA SER A 114 15.90 12.02 26.02
C SER A 114 15.55 13.51 25.92
N TYR A 115 14.46 13.83 25.21
CA TYR A 115 14.04 15.21 24.99
C TYR A 115 12.59 15.36 25.41
N LEU A 116 12.32 16.41 26.18
CA LEU A 116 11.00 16.93 26.45
C LEU A 116 10.68 18.02 25.42
N ALA A 117 9.52 17.94 24.78
CA ALA A 117 9.05 18.93 23.81
C ALA A 117 7.79 19.63 24.33
N ASP A 118 7.62 20.90 23.98
CA ASP A 118 6.45 21.72 24.32
C ASP A 118 5.30 21.63 23.30
N GLY A 119 5.39 20.70 22.35
CA GLY A 119 4.41 20.48 21.29
C GLY A 119 4.31 19.02 20.87
N ALA A 120 3.67 18.78 19.72
CA ALA A 120 3.35 17.45 19.25
C ALA A 120 4.58 16.65 18.79
N VAL A 121 4.65 15.41 19.25
CA VAL A 121 5.71 14.45 18.91
C VAL A 121 5.13 13.27 18.14
N PHE A 122 5.59 13.07 16.91
CA PHE A 122 5.21 11.94 16.06
C PHE A 122 5.86 10.63 16.53
N GLN A 123 5.05 9.57 16.57
CA GLN A 123 5.44 8.18 16.82
C GLN A 123 5.31 7.32 15.56
N ARG A 124 4.52 7.75 14.58
CA ARG A 124 4.39 7.09 13.28
C ARG A 124 3.92 8.08 12.23
N LEU A 125 4.51 7.99 11.04
CA LEU A 125 4.08 8.70 9.83
C LEU A 125 4.07 7.71 8.67
N ASP A 126 2.94 7.55 7.99
CA ASP A 126 2.86 6.70 6.80
C ASP A 126 2.83 7.58 5.55
N LEU A 127 3.95 7.57 4.81
CA LEU A 127 4.16 8.36 3.60
C LEU A 127 3.64 7.61 2.39
N THR A 128 2.77 8.23 1.59
CA THR A 128 2.07 7.53 0.52
C THR A 128 2.12 8.27 -0.81
N SER A 129 2.30 7.53 -1.89
CA SER A 129 2.08 8.00 -3.27
C SER A 129 1.33 6.93 -4.06
N ASN A 130 0.52 7.35 -5.02
CA ASN A 130 -0.01 6.45 -6.04
C ASN A 130 0.80 6.64 -7.33
N PHE A 131 0.93 5.58 -8.11
CA PHE A 131 1.39 5.62 -9.48
C PHE A 131 0.60 4.63 -10.32
N TYR A 132 0.70 4.76 -11.63
CA TYR A 132 -0.15 4.08 -12.59
C TYR A 132 0.72 3.28 -13.54
N VAL A 133 0.40 2.00 -13.70
CA VAL A 133 1.13 1.07 -14.57
C VAL A 133 0.32 0.61 -15.79
N GLY A 134 -0.88 1.16 -15.95
CA GLY A 134 -1.83 0.74 -16.97
C GLY A 134 -2.63 -0.50 -16.55
N LYS A 135 -3.87 -0.57 -17.04
CA LYS A 135 -4.82 -1.63 -16.71
C LYS A 135 -4.22 -3.03 -16.93
N GLY A 136 -4.27 -3.88 -15.90
CA GLY A 136 -3.87 -5.27 -15.97
C GLY A 136 -2.38 -5.53 -15.77
N ASN A 137 -1.57 -4.48 -15.63
CA ASN A 137 -0.12 -4.60 -15.45
C ASN A 137 0.31 -4.64 -13.96
N GLU A 138 -0.60 -4.43 -13.01
CA GLU A 138 -0.29 -4.25 -11.58
C GLU A 138 0.42 -5.46 -10.99
N ARG A 139 -0.08 -6.68 -11.24
CA ARG A 139 0.52 -7.92 -10.71
C ARG A 139 1.85 -8.23 -11.40
N ALA A 140 1.99 -7.92 -12.68
CA ALA A 140 3.25 -8.07 -13.42
C ALA A 140 4.31 -7.10 -12.86
N PHE A 141 3.92 -5.84 -12.65
CA PHE A 141 4.75 -4.84 -12.01
C PHE A 141 5.18 -5.26 -10.59
N LEU A 142 4.24 -5.67 -9.75
CA LEU A 142 4.52 -6.11 -8.37
C LEU A 142 5.43 -7.33 -8.33
N ARG A 143 5.26 -8.26 -9.26
CA ARG A 143 6.18 -9.40 -9.43
C ARG A 143 7.58 -8.93 -9.83
N GLY A 144 7.68 -8.06 -10.82
CA GLY A 144 8.96 -7.51 -11.29
C GLY A 144 9.71 -6.78 -10.17
N ILE A 145 9.05 -5.85 -9.49
CA ILE A 145 9.67 -5.07 -8.40
C ILE A 145 10.00 -5.93 -7.17
N SER A 146 9.32 -7.07 -6.95
CA SER A 146 9.65 -7.99 -5.86
C SER A 146 10.99 -8.71 -6.02
N SER A 147 11.62 -8.63 -7.19
CA SER A 147 13.00 -9.07 -7.38
C SER A 147 14.03 -8.10 -6.78
N GLN A 148 13.61 -6.87 -6.47
CA GLN A 148 14.50 -5.80 -6.04
C GLN A 148 14.57 -5.67 -4.52
N ARG A 149 15.73 -5.21 -4.04
CA ARG A 149 15.91 -4.84 -2.64
C ARG A 149 15.62 -3.37 -2.42
N PHE A 150 15.15 -3.05 -1.22
CA PHE A 150 15.10 -1.68 -0.74
C PHE A 150 16.05 -1.54 0.45
N ARG A 151 17.19 -0.87 0.23
CA ARG A 151 18.31 -0.84 1.18
C ARG A 151 18.69 -2.29 1.54
N ASN A 152 18.76 -2.60 2.83
CA ASN A 152 19.06 -3.95 3.33
C ASN A 152 17.82 -4.87 3.40
N SER A 153 16.63 -4.36 3.05
CA SER A 153 15.39 -5.12 3.16
C SER A 153 15.15 -5.97 1.91
N ILE A 154 14.65 -7.18 2.14
CA ILE A 154 14.34 -8.18 1.13
C ILE A 154 12.84 -8.07 0.81
N ALA A 155 12.50 -8.07 -0.47
CA ALA A 155 11.13 -8.07 -0.92
C ALA A 155 10.42 -9.38 -0.57
N TYR A 156 9.12 -9.27 -0.29
CA TYR A 156 8.19 -10.37 -0.10
C TYR A 156 6.92 -10.06 -0.88
N LEU A 157 6.65 -10.85 -1.92
CA LEU A 157 5.41 -10.80 -2.69
C LEU A 157 4.40 -11.75 -2.05
N TYR A 158 3.23 -11.23 -1.71
CA TYR A 158 2.14 -12.06 -1.18
C TYR A 158 1.66 -13.08 -2.23
N PRO A 159 1.13 -14.25 -1.82
CA PRO A 159 0.72 -15.30 -2.74
C PRO A 159 -0.31 -14.87 -3.80
N ASP A 160 -1.14 -13.88 -3.47
CA ASP A 160 -2.11 -13.30 -4.40
C ASP A 160 -1.49 -12.35 -5.44
N GLY A 161 -0.20 -12.05 -5.33
CA GLY A 161 0.52 -11.15 -6.22
C GLY A 161 0.04 -9.69 -6.21
N ASN A 162 -0.82 -9.28 -5.27
CA ASN A 162 -1.38 -7.93 -5.22
C ASN A 162 -0.66 -7.02 -4.23
N THR A 163 0.23 -7.55 -3.40
CA THR A 163 1.02 -6.77 -2.44
C THR A 163 2.46 -7.26 -2.41
N CYS A 164 3.41 -6.34 -2.47
CA CYS A 164 4.83 -6.58 -2.26
C CYS A 164 5.32 -5.67 -1.13
N VAL A 165 5.98 -6.24 -0.12
CA VAL A 165 6.54 -5.50 1.02
C VAL A 165 8.03 -5.77 1.15
N TRP A 166 8.76 -4.86 1.79
CA TRP A 166 10.20 -5.03 2.03
C TRP A 166 10.46 -5.17 3.52
N THR A 167 11.05 -6.30 3.91
CA THR A 167 11.30 -6.61 5.32
C THR A 167 12.71 -7.12 5.57
N PRO A 168 13.20 -7.09 6.82
CA PRO A 168 14.57 -7.53 7.12
C PRO A 168 14.86 -8.99 6.76
N LYS A 169 13.83 -9.85 6.75
CA LYS A 169 13.97 -11.30 6.55
C LYS A 169 13.27 -11.85 5.29
N GLY A 170 12.68 -11.00 4.45
CA GLY A 170 11.97 -11.46 3.24
C GLY A 170 10.66 -12.20 3.54
N GLY A 171 9.89 -11.69 4.52
CA GLY A 171 8.56 -12.18 4.87
C GLY A 171 7.63 -11.03 5.25
N GLU A 172 6.53 -11.33 5.94
CA GLU A 172 5.52 -10.33 6.30
C GLU A 172 5.92 -9.43 7.49
N LYS A 173 6.92 -9.85 8.28
CA LYS A 173 7.26 -9.17 9.54
C LYS A 173 7.99 -7.86 9.29
N ALA A 174 7.30 -6.76 9.56
CA ALA A 174 7.83 -5.41 9.45
C ALA A 174 9.07 -5.16 10.33
N GLY A 175 9.98 -4.33 9.83
CA GLY A 175 11.12 -3.83 10.60
C GLY A 175 10.72 -2.82 11.68
N SER A 176 11.65 -2.53 12.61
CA SER A 176 11.45 -1.52 13.66
C SER A 176 11.51 -0.09 13.13
N LEU A 177 12.25 0.15 12.04
CA LEU A 177 12.49 1.48 11.47
C LEU A 177 11.41 1.88 10.46
N VAL A 178 11.31 1.12 9.37
CA VAL A 178 10.39 1.40 8.26
C VAL A 178 9.69 0.13 7.80
N TYR A 179 8.49 0.29 7.23
CA TYR A 179 7.78 -0.77 6.53
C TYR A 179 7.31 -0.27 5.15
N PRO A 180 8.12 -0.48 4.11
CA PRO A 180 7.79 -0.16 2.73
C PRO A 180 6.87 -1.23 2.13
N GLY A 181 5.86 -0.80 1.37
CA GLY A 181 4.94 -1.70 0.67
C GLY A 181 4.36 -1.06 -0.59
N ASN A 182 4.22 -1.87 -1.63
CA ASN A 182 3.49 -1.54 -2.84
C ASN A 182 2.33 -2.51 -3.00
N TYR A 183 1.14 -2.01 -3.36
CA TYR A 183 -0.02 -2.87 -3.58
C TYR A 183 -0.97 -2.35 -4.65
N ASN A 184 -1.67 -3.28 -5.29
CA ASN A 184 -2.75 -2.99 -6.23
C ASN A 184 -3.92 -2.37 -5.45
N LYS A 185 -4.20 -1.10 -5.71
CA LYS A 185 -5.21 -0.37 -4.93
C LYS A 185 -6.63 -0.85 -5.24
N ALA A 186 -6.92 -1.27 -6.48
CA ALA A 186 -8.23 -1.81 -6.81
C ALA A 186 -8.50 -3.13 -6.08
N ALA A 187 -7.50 -4.03 -6.05
CA ALA A 187 -7.60 -5.29 -5.32
C ALA A 187 -7.77 -5.09 -3.80
N GLU A 188 -7.09 -4.08 -3.23
CA GLU A 188 -7.24 -3.72 -1.81
C GLU A 188 -8.66 -3.20 -1.50
N LEU A 189 -9.22 -2.35 -2.38
CA LEU A 189 -10.59 -1.85 -2.25
C LEU A 189 -11.62 -2.98 -2.33
N ASP A 190 -11.43 -3.94 -3.24
CA ASP A 190 -12.27 -5.13 -3.37
C ASP A 190 -12.22 -6.03 -2.12
N ALA A 191 -11.04 -6.22 -1.55
CA ALA A 191 -10.85 -7.11 -0.40
C ALA A 191 -11.37 -6.51 0.92
N HIS A 192 -11.29 -5.18 1.08
CA HIS A 192 -11.50 -4.54 2.39
C HIS A 192 -12.61 -3.50 2.40
N LEU A 193 -12.60 -2.53 1.48
CA LEU A 193 -13.52 -1.39 1.56
C LEU A 193 -14.92 -1.72 1.05
N LEU A 194 -15.02 -2.32 -0.14
CA LEU A 194 -16.30 -2.67 -0.76
C LEU A 194 -17.16 -3.59 0.13
N PRO A 195 -16.62 -4.68 0.71
CA PRO A 195 -17.41 -5.53 1.60
C PRO A 195 -17.86 -4.81 2.87
N LYS A 196 -17.04 -3.90 3.41
CA LYS A 196 -17.41 -3.09 4.58
C LYS A 196 -18.57 -2.16 4.23
N VAL A 197 -18.46 -1.40 3.16
CA VAL A 197 -19.50 -0.43 2.73
C VAL A 197 -20.79 -1.14 2.35
N LYS A 198 -20.71 -2.27 1.63
CA LYS A 198 -21.89 -3.10 1.30
C LYS A 198 -22.65 -3.54 2.55
N ARG A 199 -21.94 -3.99 3.59
CA ARG A 199 -22.56 -4.41 4.85
C ARG A 199 -23.15 -3.25 5.64
N THR A 200 -22.52 -2.08 5.60
CA THR A 200 -22.96 -0.91 6.39
C THR A 200 -24.10 -0.14 5.75
N PHE A 201 -24.06 0.08 4.44
CA PHE A 201 -25.00 0.97 3.73
C PHE A 201 -25.93 0.25 2.74
N GLY A 202 -25.63 -1.00 2.38
CA GLY A 202 -26.36 -1.76 1.36
C GLY A 202 -25.75 -1.65 -0.04
N GLU A 203 -26.17 -2.54 -0.94
CA GLU A 203 -25.64 -2.62 -2.31
C GLU A 203 -26.18 -1.53 -3.25
N ASP A 204 -27.39 -1.02 -2.98
CA ASP A 204 -28.03 0.02 -3.78
C ASP A 204 -27.68 1.44 -3.32
N SER A 205 -26.87 1.57 -2.26
CA SER A 205 -26.51 2.85 -1.63
C SER A 205 -25.59 3.70 -2.51
N ASP A 206 -25.67 5.03 -2.36
CA ASP A 206 -24.78 5.96 -3.06
C ASP A 206 -23.32 5.80 -2.61
N GLU A 207 -23.08 5.42 -1.36
CA GLU A 207 -21.75 5.08 -0.83
C GLU A 207 -21.17 3.86 -1.53
N PHE A 208 -21.96 2.79 -1.68
CA PHE A 208 -21.50 1.59 -2.36
C PHE A 208 -21.23 1.85 -3.85
N ARG A 209 -22.13 2.58 -4.51
CA ARG A 209 -21.94 3.01 -5.90
C ARG A 209 -20.65 3.82 -6.08
N TYR A 210 -20.42 4.81 -5.21
CA TYR A 210 -19.20 5.62 -5.22
C TYR A 210 -17.93 4.79 -5.06
N VAL A 211 -17.87 3.89 -4.06
CA VAL A 211 -16.68 3.07 -3.82
C VAL A 211 -16.44 2.09 -4.98
N ARG A 212 -17.51 1.54 -5.58
CA ARG A 212 -17.41 0.67 -6.75
C ARG A 212 -16.84 1.43 -7.94
N GLU A 213 -17.35 2.63 -8.24
CA GLU A 213 -16.82 3.49 -9.31
C GLU A 213 -15.35 3.85 -9.07
N LEU A 214 -14.99 4.15 -7.82
CA LEU A 214 -13.61 4.43 -7.44
C LEU A 214 -12.69 3.21 -7.65
N ARG A 215 -13.14 2.02 -7.26
CA ARG A 215 -12.43 0.75 -7.48
C ARG A 215 -12.24 0.49 -8.98
N ASP A 216 -13.30 0.63 -9.77
CA ASP A 216 -13.28 0.40 -11.22
C ASP A 216 -12.32 1.39 -11.91
N TRP A 217 -12.32 2.64 -11.48
CA TRP A 217 -11.37 3.64 -11.95
C TRP A 217 -9.93 3.26 -11.59
N CYS A 218 -9.65 2.90 -10.33
CA CYS A 218 -8.32 2.42 -9.91
C CYS A 218 -7.82 1.25 -10.76
N ALA A 219 -8.71 0.30 -11.10
CA ALA A 219 -8.38 -0.83 -11.97
C ALA A 219 -8.12 -0.38 -13.43
N SER A 220 -8.91 0.59 -13.94
CA SER A 220 -8.76 1.08 -15.31
C SER A 220 -7.44 1.79 -15.58
N VAL A 221 -6.82 2.40 -14.56
CA VAL A 221 -5.52 3.08 -14.66
C VAL A 221 -4.36 2.21 -14.22
N GLY A 222 -4.63 1.01 -13.69
CA GLY A 222 -3.62 0.15 -13.09
C GLY A 222 -2.96 0.80 -11.88
N MET A 223 -3.75 1.27 -10.92
CA MET A 223 -3.22 2.01 -9.77
C MET A 223 -2.46 1.09 -8.81
N VAL A 224 -1.19 1.41 -8.59
CA VAL A 224 -0.37 0.86 -7.51
C VAL A 224 -0.13 1.94 -6.46
N ARG A 225 -0.40 1.62 -5.22
CA ARG A 225 -0.06 2.47 -4.08
C ARG A 225 1.28 2.07 -3.51
N SER A 226 2.12 3.08 -3.27
CA SER A 226 3.40 2.96 -2.58
C SER A 226 3.29 3.63 -1.21
N GLU A 227 3.50 2.85 -0.16
CA GLU A 227 3.38 3.28 1.22
C GLU A 227 4.68 2.98 1.98
N LEU A 228 5.21 3.98 2.68
CA LEU A 228 6.38 3.86 3.54
C LEU A 228 6.00 4.24 4.96
N LYS A 229 5.86 3.24 5.82
CA LYS A 229 5.51 3.45 7.25
C LYS A 229 6.76 3.78 8.05
N CYS A 230 6.97 5.04 8.38
CA CYS A 230 8.04 5.50 9.26
C CYS A 230 7.62 5.31 10.73
N ARG A 231 8.31 4.44 11.45
CA ARG A 231 8.00 4.12 12.86
C ARG A 231 8.81 4.98 13.83
N SER A 232 8.41 4.98 15.09
CA SER A 232 8.99 5.81 16.16
C SER A 232 10.50 5.72 16.25
N GLU A 233 11.07 4.52 16.07
CA GLU A 233 12.52 4.29 16.12
C GLU A 233 13.25 5.07 15.01
N TYR A 234 12.71 5.03 13.79
CA TYR A 234 13.23 5.78 12.65
C TYR A 234 13.07 7.28 12.85
N LEU A 235 11.88 7.73 13.25
CA LEU A 235 11.62 9.16 13.49
C LEU A 235 12.52 9.73 14.59
N LYS A 236 12.80 8.95 15.66
CA LYS A 236 13.74 9.33 16.72
C LYS A 236 15.17 9.41 16.19
N ARG A 237 15.63 8.38 15.46
CA ARG A 237 17.00 8.31 14.94
C ARG A 237 17.32 9.44 13.96
N GLU A 238 16.37 9.80 13.09
CA GLU A 238 16.58 10.83 12.07
C GLU A 238 16.18 12.24 12.53
N GLY A 239 15.67 12.39 13.77
CA GLY A 239 15.21 13.68 14.30
C GLY A 239 13.92 14.21 13.66
N LEU A 240 13.07 13.34 13.10
CA LEU A 240 11.86 13.69 12.33
C LEU A 240 10.56 13.59 13.13
N ARG A 241 10.65 13.71 14.46
CA ARG A 241 9.49 13.51 15.35
C ARG A 241 8.88 14.78 15.92
N PHE A 242 9.61 15.90 15.94
CA PHE A 242 9.17 17.12 16.62
C PHE A 242 8.46 18.05 15.63
N TRP A 243 7.13 18.03 15.60
CA TRP A 243 6.37 18.81 14.63
C TRP A 243 6.74 20.30 14.70
N GLY A 244 7.11 20.89 13.56
CA GLY A 244 7.53 22.29 13.46
C GLY A 244 9.02 22.56 13.67
N LEU A 245 9.81 21.56 14.09
CA LEU A 245 11.27 21.72 14.31
C LEU A 245 12.15 20.91 13.36
N PHE A 246 11.58 20.02 12.56
CA PHE A 246 12.33 19.27 11.53
C PHE A 246 11.97 19.73 10.12
N ASP A 247 12.90 19.52 9.20
CA ASP A 247 12.69 19.75 7.77
C ASP A 247 11.89 18.59 7.14
N GLU A 248 10.64 18.87 6.74
CA GLU A 248 9.75 17.90 6.09
C GLU A 248 10.32 17.37 4.76
N GLN A 249 11.28 18.06 4.13
CA GLN A 249 11.91 17.60 2.91
C GLN A 249 12.61 16.24 3.09
N LYS A 250 13.15 15.95 4.28
CA LYS A 250 13.76 14.65 4.60
C LYS A 250 12.78 13.48 4.48
N LEU A 251 11.50 13.69 4.79
CA LEU A 251 10.44 12.68 4.58
C LEU A 251 10.21 12.45 3.08
N ARG A 252 10.19 13.52 2.29
CA ARG A 252 10.06 13.44 0.83
C ARG A 252 11.24 12.71 0.20
N GLU A 253 12.46 12.93 0.69
CA GLU A 253 13.68 12.28 0.19
C GLU A 253 13.67 10.78 0.42
N ILE A 254 13.37 10.30 1.64
CA ILE A 254 13.30 8.87 1.89
C ILE A 254 12.17 8.21 1.08
N HIS A 255 11.02 8.88 0.97
CA HIS A 255 9.89 8.37 0.19
C HIS A 255 10.24 8.29 -1.29
N ARG A 256 10.87 9.34 -1.85
CA ARG A 256 11.38 9.33 -3.21
C ARG A 256 12.35 8.16 -3.40
N GLY A 257 13.30 7.97 -2.49
CA GLY A 257 14.23 6.83 -2.54
C GLY A 257 13.54 5.46 -2.58
N PHE A 258 12.35 5.32 -1.99
CA PHE A 258 11.53 4.12 -2.11
C PHE A 258 10.84 4.02 -3.47
N LEU A 259 10.28 5.12 -3.99
CA LEU A 259 9.71 5.15 -5.35
C LEU A 259 10.73 4.79 -6.43
N MET A 260 12.01 5.07 -6.22
CA MET A 260 13.10 4.73 -7.15
C MET A 260 13.41 3.23 -7.25
N VAL A 261 12.90 2.36 -6.36
CA VAL A 261 13.15 0.91 -6.43
C VAL A 261 12.71 0.34 -7.77
N GLY A 262 11.65 0.90 -8.37
CA GLY A 262 11.18 0.51 -9.69
C GLY A 262 11.90 1.18 -10.87
N GLU A 263 12.82 2.13 -10.67
CA GLU A 263 13.57 2.75 -11.78
C GLU A 263 14.76 1.91 -12.21
N LYS A 264 15.26 1.05 -11.32
CA LYS A 264 16.41 0.17 -11.59
C LYS A 264 16.04 -1.08 -12.40
N CYS A 265 14.77 -1.24 -12.76
CA CYS A 265 14.28 -2.38 -13.54
C CYS A 265 13.52 -1.91 -14.77
N GLU A 266 13.99 -2.33 -15.94
CA GLU A 266 13.14 -2.45 -17.12
C GLU A 266 12.18 -3.62 -16.87
N ILE A 267 10.97 -3.31 -16.41
CA ILE A 267 9.93 -4.31 -16.18
C ILE A 267 9.13 -4.44 -17.47
N THR A 268 9.32 -5.54 -18.17
CA THR A 268 8.53 -5.90 -19.35
C THR A 268 7.38 -6.82 -18.94
N ASN A 269 6.16 -6.47 -19.36
CA ASN A 269 5.03 -7.40 -19.35
C ASN A 269 4.96 -8.08 -20.72
N PHE A 270 4.65 -9.36 -20.71
CA PHE A 270 4.48 -10.12 -21.94
C PHE A 270 3.42 -11.19 -21.76
N ASP A 271 2.70 -11.46 -22.85
CA ASP A 271 1.76 -12.57 -22.89
C ASP A 271 2.54 -13.85 -23.21
N VAL A 272 2.57 -14.80 -22.29
CA VAL A 272 3.10 -16.16 -22.55
C VAL A 272 1.97 -16.98 -23.17
N LEU A 273 2.09 -17.30 -24.45
CA LEU A 273 1.17 -18.21 -25.13
C LEU A 273 1.64 -19.65 -24.98
N THR A 274 0.70 -20.56 -24.73
CA THR A 274 1.01 -21.99 -24.87
C THR A 274 1.21 -22.33 -26.34
N VAL A 275 1.88 -23.45 -26.63
CA VAL A 275 2.00 -24.00 -28.00
C VAL A 275 0.63 -24.06 -28.69
N ALA A 276 -0.42 -24.45 -27.96
CA ALA A 276 -1.77 -24.54 -28.51
C ALA A 276 -2.36 -23.16 -28.85
N ASP A 277 -2.12 -22.14 -28.03
CA ASP A 277 -2.59 -20.78 -28.30
C ASP A 277 -1.86 -20.19 -29.51
N GLU A 278 -0.54 -20.41 -29.62
CA GLU A 278 0.26 -19.91 -30.74
C GLU A 278 -0.16 -20.55 -32.08
N LEU A 279 -0.42 -21.86 -32.10
CA LEU A 279 -0.92 -22.58 -33.29
C LEU A 279 -2.25 -22.01 -33.79
N LEU A 280 -3.16 -21.68 -32.87
CA LEU A 280 -4.45 -21.05 -33.20
C LEU A 280 -4.27 -19.61 -33.67
N ALA A 281 -3.44 -18.83 -32.96
CA ALA A 281 -3.23 -17.43 -33.26
C ALA A 281 -2.57 -17.20 -34.63
N LYS A 282 -1.75 -18.16 -35.10
CA LYS A 282 -1.17 -18.15 -36.45
C LYS A 282 -2.06 -18.80 -37.53
N GLY A 283 -3.21 -19.35 -37.16
CA GLY A 283 -4.09 -20.05 -38.11
C GLY A 283 -3.53 -21.36 -38.66
N ILE A 284 -2.57 -21.99 -37.98
CA ILE A 284 -1.94 -23.26 -38.39
C ILE A 284 -2.91 -24.45 -38.18
N VAL A 285 -3.86 -24.28 -37.27
CA VAL A 285 -4.91 -25.25 -36.96
C VAL A 285 -6.25 -24.56 -36.80
N ASP A 286 -7.31 -25.24 -37.22
CA ASP A 286 -8.64 -24.62 -37.36
C ASP A 286 -9.42 -24.53 -36.04
N HIS A 287 -9.06 -25.34 -35.04
CA HIS A 287 -9.82 -25.43 -33.79
C HIS A 287 -8.99 -25.91 -32.59
N ARG A 288 -9.47 -25.60 -31.38
CA ARG A 288 -8.76 -25.83 -30.11
C ARG A 288 -8.32 -27.27 -29.88
N LYS A 289 -9.19 -28.24 -30.22
CA LYS A 289 -8.86 -29.67 -30.08
C LYS A 289 -7.64 -30.06 -30.92
N ALA A 290 -7.53 -29.60 -32.18
CA ALA A 290 -6.36 -29.87 -33.02
C ALA A 290 -5.09 -29.20 -32.50
N ALA A 291 -5.22 -27.99 -31.94
CA ALA A 291 -4.13 -27.27 -31.28
C ALA A 291 -3.61 -28.03 -30.06
N MET A 292 -4.51 -28.48 -29.19
CA MET A 292 -4.19 -29.24 -27.98
C MET A 292 -3.58 -30.60 -28.30
N THR A 293 -4.06 -31.31 -29.32
CA THR A 293 -3.43 -32.55 -29.78
C THR A 293 -1.98 -32.29 -30.22
N THR A 294 -1.75 -31.24 -31.00
CA THR A 294 -0.40 -30.89 -31.48
C THR A 294 0.51 -30.44 -30.34
N ALA A 295 0.00 -29.69 -29.35
CA ALA A 295 0.73 -29.34 -28.13
C ALA A 295 1.05 -30.57 -27.26
N GLY A 296 0.20 -31.59 -27.25
CA GLY A 296 0.44 -32.86 -26.57
C GLY A 296 1.70 -33.58 -27.08
N TYR A 297 1.97 -33.54 -28.40
CA TYR A 297 3.23 -34.06 -28.96
C TYR A 297 4.45 -33.31 -28.41
N VAL A 298 4.34 -32.01 -28.16
CA VAL A 298 5.42 -31.22 -27.55
C VAL A 298 5.64 -31.60 -26.08
N ALA A 299 4.57 -31.80 -25.31
CA ALA A 299 4.69 -32.23 -23.92
C ALA A 299 5.37 -33.61 -23.81
N LEU A 300 4.96 -34.57 -24.65
CA LEU A 300 5.58 -35.89 -24.72
C LEU A 300 7.05 -35.80 -25.15
N TRP A 301 7.35 -34.96 -26.14
CA TRP A 301 8.71 -34.67 -26.58
C TRP A 301 9.59 -34.10 -25.45
N GLN A 302 9.05 -33.15 -24.66
CA GLN A 302 9.73 -32.56 -23.50
C GLN A 302 10.02 -33.59 -22.40
N CYS A 303 9.16 -34.60 -22.24
CA CYS A 303 9.39 -35.74 -21.36
C CYS A 303 10.42 -36.75 -21.92
N GLY A 304 11.02 -36.48 -23.08
CA GLY A 304 12.04 -37.33 -23.70
C GLY A 304 11.50 -38.41 -24.64
N GLN A 305 10.19 -38.39 -24.98
CA GLN A 305 9.62 -39.34 -25.92
C GLN A 305 10.23 -39.16 -27.32
N ARG A 306 10.62 -40.28 -27.93
CA ARG A 306 11.00 -40.35 -29.36
C ARG A 306 9.81 -40.81 -30.19
N PHE A 307 9.59 -40.16 -31.31
CA PHE A 307 8.49 -40.48 -32.21
C PHE A 307 8.99 -41.24 -33.44
N ASP A 308 8.16 -42.14 -33.94
CA ASP A 308 8.35 -42.74 -35.27
C ASP A 308 8.03 -41.68 -36.35
N LEU A 309 9.05 -41.29 -37.12
CA LEU A 309 8.94 -40.24 -38.13
C LEU A 309 8.23 -40.70 -39.39
N GLU A 310 8.04 -42.01 -39.59
CA GLU A 310 7.28 -42.56 -40.72
C GLU A 310 5.77 -42.58 -40.45
N ALA A 311 5.36 -42.43 -39.19
CA ALA A 311 3.96 -42.35 -38.84
C ALA A 311 3.32 -41.06 -39.37
N ARG A 312 2.28 -41.20 -40.21
CA ARG A 312 1.53 -40.08 -40.82
C ARG A 312 1.10 -39.01 -39.81
N ALA A 313 0.66 -39.42 -38.61
CA ALA A 313 0.25 -38.48 -37.56
C ALA A 313 1.43 -37.65 -37.04
N VAL A 314 2.59 -38.28 -36.82
CA VAL A 314 3.82 -37.59 -36.39
C VAL A 314 4.26 -36.60 -37.45
N GLN A 315 4.25 -36.98 -38.73
CA GLN A 315 4.59 -36.10 -39.85
C GLN A 315 3.69 -34.85 -39.89
N LYS A 316 2.37 -35.04 -39.73
CA LYS A 316 1.38 -33.95 -39.70
C LYS A 316 1.62 -32.99 -38.54
N HIS A 317 1.80 -33.50 -37.32
CA HIS A 317 2.00 -32.65 -36.14
C HIS A 317 3.38 -31.98 -36.14
N ARG A 318 4.42 -32.68 -36.59
CA ARG A 318 5.74 -32.09 -36.79
C ARG A 318 5.72 -30.96 -37.81
N ALA A 319 4.99 -31.10 -38.93
CA ALA A 319 4.87 -30.03 -39.92
C ALA A 319 4.28 -28.74 -39.29
N ARG A 320 3.17 -28.88 -38.55
CA ARG A 320 2.53 -27.76 -37.83
C ARG A 320 3.44 -27.12 -36.78
N LEU A 321 4.22 -27.93 -36.06
CA LEU A 321 5.16 -27.44 -35.04
C LEU A 321 6.34 -26.68 -35.65
N ARG A 322 6.79 -27.06 -36.85
CA ARG A 322 7.88 -26.35 -37.55
C ARG A 322 7.49 -24.93 -37.94
N GLU A 323 6.21 -24.66 -38.18
CA GLU A 323 5.69 -23.31 -38.47
C GLU A 323 5.77 -22.35 -37.26
N ILE A 324 5.95 -22.91 -36.06
CA ILE A 324 6.22 -22.17 -34.82
C ILE A 324 7.64 -22.44 -34.30
N GLY A 325 8.54 -22.95 -35.15
CA GLY A 325 9.96 -23.11 -34.82
C GLY A 325 10.30 -24.30 -33.90
N ILE A 326 9.39 -25.25 -33.70
CA ILE A 326 9.62 -26.46 -32.91
C ILE A 326 9.82 -27.66 -33.85
N ASP A 327 10.93 -28.39 -33.69
CA ASP A 327 11.18 -29.63 -34.44
C ASP A 327 11.38 -30.83 -33.50
N ILE A 328 10.31 -31.62 -33.34
CA ILE A 328 10.29 -32.83 -32.50
C ILE A 328 11.11 -34.01 -33.06
N LYS A 329 11.78 -33.85 -34.21
CA LYS A 329 12.74 -34.84 -34.73
C LYS A 329 14.04 -34.86 -33.90
N LEU A 330 14.45 -33.70 -33.38
CA LEU A 330 15.65 -33.58 -32.57
C LEU A 330 15.34 -34.03 -31.14
N PRO A 331 16.31 -34.59 -30.38
CA PRO A 331 16.14 -34.78 -28.94
C PRO A 331 15.83 -33.45 -28.25
N PHE A 332 14.89 -33.46 -27.31
CA PHE A 332 14.60 -32.27 -26.52
C PHE A 332 15.83 -31.87 -25.69
N ASP A 333 16.18 -30.60 -25.78
CA ASP A 333 17.25 -29.97 -25.02
C ASP A 333 16.72 -28.65 -24.46
N ALA A 334 16.50 -28.61 -23.15
CA ALA A 334 15.94 -27.46 -22.44
C ALA A 334 16.85 -26.21 -22.50
N THR A 335 18.14 -26.37 -22.85
CA THR A 335 19.08 -25.25 -23.00
C THR A 335 19.05 -24.64 -24.40
N ARG A 336 18.48 -25.34 -25.39
CA ARG A 336 18.47 -24.93 -26.81
C ARG A 336 17.08 -24.71 -27.39
N HIS A 337 16.06 -25.38 -26.85
CA HIS A 337 14.71 -25.35 -27.40
C HIS A 337 13.79 -24.50 -26.52
N GLY A 338 13.55 -23.26 -26.94
CA GLY A 338 12.53 -22.40 -26.34
C GLY A 338 11.14 -22.81 -26.80
N VAL A 339 10.32 -23.33 -25.87
CA VAL A 339 8.89 -23.66 -26.12
C VAL A 339 7.96 -22.55 -25.62
N VAL A 340 8.53 -21.38 -25.35
CA VAL A 340 7.83 -20.21 -24.80
C VAL A 340 7.64 -19.21 -25.91
N PHE A 341 6.39 -18.96 -26.30
CA PHE A 341 6.03 -17.93 -27.26
C PHE A 341 5.70 -16.64 -26.51
N ILE A 342 6.51 -15.62 -26.75
CA ILE A 342 6.37 -14.31 -26.16
C ILE A 342 5.72 -13.40 -27.20
N ARG A 343 4.55 -12.86 -26.89
CA ARG A 343 3.90 -11.81 -27.69
C ARG A 343 3.63 -10.56 -26.84
N ASN A 344 3.44 -9.43 -27.52
CA ASN A 344 3.11 -8.15 -26.90
C ASN A 344 4.07 -7.78 -25.77
N VAL A 345 5.38 -7.77 -26.04
CA VAL A 345 6.35 -7.21 -25.10
C VAL A 345 6.01 -5.73 -24.94
N ARG A 346 5.55 -5.37 -23.75
CA ARG A 346 5.22 -4.00 -23.38
C ARG A 346 6.08 -3.62 -22.21
N GLU A 347 6.81 -2.53 -22.34
CA GLU A 347 7.46 -1.91 -21.20
C GLU A 347 6.38 -1.34 -20.28
N ILE A 348 6.47 -1.67 -18.98
CA ILE A 348 5.56 -1.12 -17.99
C ILE A 348 6.11 0.23 -17.54
N GLU A 349 5.58 1.30 -18.12
CA GLU A 349 5.87 2.65 -17.67
C GLU A 349 5.13 2.98 -16.37
N ARG A 350 5.77 3.79 -15.51
CA ARG A 350 5.13 4.34 -14.31
C ARG A 350 4.79 5.79 -14.52
N VAL A 351 3.50 6.09 -14.49
CA VAL A 351 2.99 7.46 -14.54
C VAL A 351 2.66 7.90 -13.12
N PHE A 352 3.09 9.11 -12.72
CA PHE A 352 2.80 9.69 -11.41
C PHE A 352 1.78 10.83 -11.47
N ALA A 353 1.56 11.40 -12.64
CA ALA A 353 0.58 12.44 -12.90
C ALA A 353 -0.63 11.85 -13.64
N MET A 354 -1.77 11.76 -12.96
CA MET A 354 -3.05 11.36 -13.57
C MET A 354 -4.14 12.27 -13.01
N PRO A 355 -5.06 12.78 -13.84
CA PRO A 355 -6.20 13.53 -13.36
C PRO A 355 -7.03 12.68 -12.40
N THR A 356 -7.38 13.27 -11.26
CA THR A 356 -8.37 12.69 -10.35
C THR A 356 -9.72 12.59 -11.06
N PRO A 357 -10.48 11.50 -10.92
CA PRO A 357 -11.76 11.37 -11.62
C PRO A 357 -12.75 12.41 -11.12
N ALA A 358 -13.60 12.92 -12.00
CA ALA A 358 -14.52 14.03 -11.70
C ALA A 358 -15.50 13.75 -10.55
N PHE A 359 -15.86 12.48 -10.35
CA PHE A 359 -16.75 12.06 -9.26
C PHE A 359 -16.05 11.94 -7.89
N TYR A 360 -14.71 12.08 -7.85
CA TYR A 360 -13.95 11.87 -6.62
C TYR A 360 -14.30 12.90 -5.55
N ARG A 361 -14.48 12.45 -4.31
CA ARG A 361 -14.78 13.31 -3.16
C ARG A 361 -13.49 13.60 -2.39
N PRO A 362 -12.82 14.75 -2.58
CA PRO A 362 -11.50 15.02 -1.99
C PRO A 362 -11.55 15.22 -0.47
N ALA A 363 -10.38 15.14 0.18
CA ALA A 363 -10.25 15.47 1.60
C ALA A 363 -10.58 16.95 1.83
N VAL A 364 -11.47 17.22 2.79
CA VAL A 364 -11.77 18.59 3.22
C VAL A 364 -10.93 18.89 4.46
N VAL A 365 -9.99 19.82 4.32
CA VAL A 365 -9.27 20.40 5.47
C VAL A 365 -10.14 21.54 6.01
N PRO A 366 -10.53 21.52 7.31
CA PRO A 366 -11.29 22.60 7.92
C PRO A 366 -10.63 23.96 7.67
N ARG A 367 -11.41 24.92 7.16
CA ARG A 367 -10.91 26.27 6.78
C ARG A 367 -10.83 27.25 7.96
N HIS A 368 -11.29 26.86 9.15
CA HIS A 368 -11.53 27.76 10.28
C HIS A 368 -10.69 27.35 11.49
N LEU A 369 -9.49 27.92 11.55
CA LEU A 369 -9.00 28.64 12.72
C LEU A 369 -8.34 29.89 12.13
N GLN A 370 -9.13 30.96 11.95
CA GLN A 370 -8.52 32.28 11.90
C GLN A 370 -7.76 32.43 13.21
N LEU A 371 -6.47 32.73 13.11
CA LEU A 371 -5.72 33.28 14.23
C LEU A 371 -6.57 34.39 14.84
N VAL A 372 -7.14 34.17 16.01
CA VAL A 372 -7.48 35.28 16.88
C VAL A 372 -6.12 35.79 17.32
N ALA A 373 -5.64 36.83 16.63
CA ALA A 373 -4.47 37.56 17.04
C ALA A 373 -4.64 37.96 18.51
N ALA A 374 -3.63 37.66 19.33
CA ALA A 374 -3.44 38.31 20.62
C ALA A 374 -2.81 39.68 20.39
#